data_AF-A0A535YDZ0-F1
#
_entry.id   AF-A0A535YDZ0-F1
#
_cell.length_a   1.000
_cell.length_b   1.000
_cell.length_c   1.000
_cell.angle_alpha   90.00
_cell.angle_beta   90.00
_cell.angle_gamma   90.00
#
_symmetry.space_group_name_H-M   'P 1'
#
loop_
_entity.id
_entity.type
_entity.pdbx_description
1 polymer ?
#
loop_
_entity_poly.entity_id
_entity_poly.type
_entity_poly.pdbx_seq_one_letter_code
_entity_poly.pdbx_strand_id
1 'polypeptide(L)'
;MSALNVVLPLGSSVLSFVFAAMVLDQWWQRRHAFQLVWGIGLVWYGISAGAEFVGGAFGWNEPVYRTWYLIGAFLVPAYLGAGTLYLLSKTRFGYFVAFSIALGGLFSLAATPKYPGSSTAGLLTLAVALLAAAAVAIATTLRRDLQAHVAMAFLVVGTLVVALLLMTAHVSGSYVDPATHVPVAAGFPGYLRVTSVPFNAGGGLALVFGALYSAYIYMPKRRAVAARLGVIAIVVNFFASLPGAVTALVAGKLNSRVPATILIALGALIPGVTSSLNRFGVTWSFFLGEFLGLLLIFVGFLVSEEVFRNVRLGVTLWSRAPSVSLEREVG
;
A
#
# COMPACT_ATOMS: atom_id res chain seq x y z
N MET A 1 -22.13 12.42 14.44
CA MET A 1 -20.87 12.52 13.66
C MET A 1 -19.88 13.40 14.40
N SER A 2 -18.61 13.00 14.49
CA SER A 2 -17.55 13.83 15.06
C SER A 2 -16.93 14.73 13.98
N ALA A 3 -16.40 15.91 14.34
CA ALA A 3 -15.68 16.76 13.39
C ALA A 3 -14.47 16.04 12.76
N LEU A 4 -13.85 15.10 13.50
CA LEU A 4 -12.73 14.29 13.03
C LEU A 4 -13.11 13.38 11.86
N ASN A 5 -14.36 12.91 11.79
CA ASN A 5 -14.84 12.09 10.67
C ASN A 5 -14.96 12.85 9.35
N VAL A 6 -14.80 14.17 9.37
CA VAL A 6 -14.83 15.02 8.18
C VAL A 6 -13.44 15.57 7.90
N VAL A 7 -12.75 16.07 8.93
CA VAL A 7 -11.43 16.70 8.79
C VAL A 7 -10.35 15.68 8.42
N LEU A 8 -10.35 14.49 9.01
CA LEU A 8 -9.32 13.49 8.72
C LEU A 8 -9.41 12.97 7.28
N PRO A 9 -10.58 12.55 6.75
CA PRO A 9 -10.68 12.15 5.34
C PRO A 9 -10.37 13.28 4.36
N LEU A 10 -10.78 14.52 4.67
CA LEU A 10 -10.41 15.69 3.85
C LEU A 10 -8.90 15.88 3.83
N GLY A 11 -8.26 15.83 5.00
CA GLY A 11 -6.81 15.91 5.14
C GLY A 11 -6.09 14.80 4.38
N SER A 12 -6.56 13.55 4.50
CA SER A 12 -6.05 12.40 3.74
C SER A 12 -6.18 12.61 2.24
N SER A 13 -7.34 13.08 1.77
CA SER A 13 -7.61 13.32 0.35
C SER A 13 -6.67 14.37 -0.23
N VAL A 14 -6.59 15.54 0.41
CA VAL A 14 -5.73 16.66 -0.02
C VAL A 14 -4.25 16.25 0.02
N LEU A 15 -3.81 15.65 1.14
CA LEU A 15 -2.43 15.19 1.28
C LEU A 15 -2.06 14.18 0.19
N SER A 16 -2.96 13.25 -0.11
CA SER A 16 -2.73 12.22 -1.11
C SER A 16 -2.65 12.80 -2.52
N PHE A 17 -3.50 13.77 -2.87
CA PHE A 17 -3.42 14.44 -4.18
C PHE A 17 -2.14 15.28 -4.33
N VAL A 18 -1.73 16.00 -3.29
CA VAL A 18 -0.45 16.73 -3.28
C VAL A 18 0.70 15.74 -3.47
N PHE A 19 0.69 14.64 -2.73
CA PHE A 19 1.72 13.62 -2.84
C PHE A 19 1.73 12.96 -4.23
N ALA A 20 0.55 12.63 -4.78
CA ALA A 20 0.43 12.09 -6.13
C ALA A 20 1.00 13.05 -7.18
N ALA A 21 0.70 14.35 -7.09
CA ALA A 21 1.22 15.35 -8.01
C ALA A 21 2.76 15.40 -7.97
N MET A 22 3.37 15.34 -6.79
CA MET A 22 4.83 15.31 -6.63
C MET A 22 5.45 14.04 -7.23
N VAL A 23 4.84 12.87 -7.01
CA VAL A 23 5.34 11.61 -7.57
C VAL A 23 5.17 11.56 -9.09
N LEU A 24 4.07 12.09 -9.62
CA LEU A 24 3.79 12.15 -11.05
C LEU A 24 4.68 13.16 -11.78
N ASP A 25 5.03 14.29 -11.14
CA ASP A 25 6.04 15.22 -11.66
C ASP A 25 7.41 14.53 -11.78
N GLN A 26 7.81 13.75 -10.77
CA GLN A 26 9.04 12.96 -10.87
C GLN A 26 8.98 11.91 -11.97
N TRP A 27 7.84 11.23 -12.12
CA TRP A 27 7.64 10.30 -13.23
C TRP A 27 7.74 11.00 -14.58
N TRP A 28 7.17 12.19 -14.73
CA TRP A 28 7.24 12.94 -15.98
C TRP A 28 8.69 13.23 -16.39
N GLN A 29 9.54 13.54 -15.42
CA GLN A 29 10.96 13.86 -15.61
C GLN A 29 11.84 12.62 -15.82
N ARG A 30 11.64 11.55 -15.04
CA ARG A 30 12.54 10.37 -15.02
C ARG A 30 11.99 9.15 -15.75
N ARG A 31 10.67 9.12 -15.99
CA ARG A 31 9.93 8.05 -16.68
C ARG A 31 10.09 6.65 -16.07
N HIS A 32 10.32 6.56 -14.77
CA HIS A 32 10.38 5.26 -14.10
C HIS A 32 8.99 4.67 -13.85
N ALA A 33 8.75 3.44 -14.32
CA ALA A 33 7.44 2.78 -14.24
C ALA A 33 6.85 2.71 -12.82
N PHE A 34 7.68 2.47 -11.79
CA PHE A 34 7.20 2.40 -10.41
C PHE A 34 6.60 3.73 -9.91
N GLN A 35 7.13 4.88 -10.37
CA GLN A 35 6.61 6.20 -9.99
C GLN A 35 5.22 6.43 -10.59
N LEU A 36 5.00 5.99 -11.83
CA LEU A 36 3.67 6.07 -12.45
C LEU A 36 2.65 5.25 -11.67
N VAL A 37 2.98 4.00 -11.36
CA VAL A 37 2.06 3.09 -10.67
C VAL A 37 1.77 3.56 -9.24
N TRP A 38 2.79 4.06 -8.52
CA TRP A 38 2.57 4.70 -7.22
C TRP A 38 1.75 5.98 -7.32
N GLY A 39 2.00 6.84 -8.32
CA GLY A 39 1.20 8.04 -8.55
C GLY A 39 -0.27 7.70 -8.79
N ILE A 40 -0.57 6.67 -9.59
CA ILE A 40 -1.93 6.14 -9.79
C ILE A 40 -2.52 5.64 -8.46
N GLY A 41 -1.76 4.86 -7.68
CA GLY A 41 -2.21 4.38 -6.36
C GLY A 41 -2.51 5.52 -5.37
N LEU A 42 -1.75 6.62 -5.41
CA LEU A 42 -1.99 7.81 -4.59
C LEU A 42 -3.22 8.59 -5.07
N VAL A 43 -3.45 8.70 -6.40
CA VAL A 43 -4.70 9.26 -6.94
C VAL A 43 -5.91 8.46 -6.45
N TRP A 44 -5.83 7.12 -6.49
CA TRP A 44 -6.87 6.26 -5.92
C TRP A 44 -7.09 6.55 -4.43
N TYR A 45 -6.02 6.72 -3.67
CA TYR A 45 -6.14 7.02 -2.25
C TYR A 45 -6.85 8.37 -2.06
N GLY A 46 -6.44 9.41 -2.80
CA GLY A 46 -7.07 10.73 -2.76
C GLY A 46 -8.57 10.68 -3.07
N ILE A 47 -8.99 9.91 -4.08
CA ILE A 47 -10.40 9.74 -4.44
C ILE A 47 -11.17 8.96 -3.37
N SER A 48 -10.59 7.89 -2.80
CA SER A 48 -11.21 7.11 -1.74
C SER A 48 -11.48 7.96 -0.50
N ALA A 49 -10.44 8.64 0.02
CA ALA A 49 -10.56 9.55 1.16
C ALA A 49 -11.50 10.73 0.86
N GLY A 50 -11.51 11.20 -0.39
CA GLY A 50 -12.43 12.23 -0.85
C GLY A 50 -13.89 11.77 -0.82
N ALA A 51 -14.17 10.52 -1.19
CA ALA A 51 -15.50 9.93 -1.07
C ALA A 51 -15.94 9.80 0.39
N GLU A 52 -15.02 9.48 1.30
CA GLU A 52 -15.28 9.45 2.75
C GLU A 52 -15.60 10.84 3.30
N PHE A 53 -14.83 11.87 2.89
CA PHE A 53 -15.13 13.25 3.22
C PHE A 53 -16.52 13.66 2.72
N VAL A 54 -16.83 13.38 1.44
CA VAL A 54 -18.12 13.73 0.85
C VAL A 54 -19.26 13.03 1.59
N GLY A 55 -19.14 11.74 1.86
CA GLY A 55 -20.13 10.97 2.60
C GLY A 55 -20.31 11.45 4.04
N GLY A 56 -19.21 11.81 4.71
CA GLY A 56 -19.22 12.34 6.07
C GLY A 56 -19.78 13.77 6.19
N ALA A 57 -19.47 14.64 5.23
CA ALA A 57 -19.83 16.06 5.28
C ALA A 57 -21.21 16.36 4.67
N PHE A 58 -21.54 15.69 3.56
CA PHE A 58 -22.74 15.98 2.75
C PHE A 58 -23.74 14.83 2.73
N GLY A 59 -23.45 13.73 3.45
CA GLY A 59 -24.28 12.55 3.50
C GLY A 59 -23.88 11.50 2.46
N TRP A 60 -24.09 10.24 2.81
CA TRP A 60 -23.76 9.11 1.94
C TRP A 60 -24.88 8.83 0.94
N ASN A 61 -24.49 8.62 -0.30
CA ASN A 61 -25.34 8.08 -1.36
C ASN A 61 -24.63 6.90 -2.04
N GLU A 62 -25.38 6.15 -2.84
CA GLU A 62 -24.88 4.92 -3.44
C GLU A 62 -23.65 5.15 -4.36
N PRO A 63 -23.58 6.16 -5.25
CA PRO A 63 -22.36 6.44 -6.02
C PRO A 63 -21.11 6.72 -5.18
N VAL A 64 -21.23 7.55 -4.14
CA VAL A 64 -20.12 7.86 -3.23
C VAL A 64 -19.68 6.61 -2.48
N TYR A 65 -20.63 5.80 -2.01
CA TYR A 65 -20.37 4.53 -1.33
C TYR A 65 -19.67 3.49 -2.22
N ARG A 66 -20.11 3.36 -3.49
CA ARG A 66 -19.48 2.52 -4.51
C ARG A 66 -18.06 2.96 -4.83
N THR A 67 -17.85 4.27 -4.94
CA THR A 67 -16.53 4.87 -5.21
C THR A 67 -15.56 4.58 -4.06
N TRP A 68 -15.98 4.85 -2.83
CA TRP A 68 -15.21 4.53 -1.62
C TRP A 68 -14.79 3.06 -1.59
N TYR A 69 -15.75 2.16 -1.77
CA TYR A 69 -15.48 0.74 -1.61
C TYR A 69 -14.63 0.17 -2.74
N LEU A 70 -14.93 0.50 -4.00
CA LEU A 70 -14.13 0.06 -5.15
C LEU A 70 -12.69 0.53 -5.00
N ILE A 71 -12.50 1.82 -4.76
CA ILE A 71 -11.19 2.43 -4.82
C ILE A 71 -10.39 2.08 -3.56
N GLY A 72 -10.93 2.29 -2.37
CA GLY A 72 -10.25 2.03 -1.11
C GLY A 72 -9.98 0.56 -0.85
N ALA A 73 -10.99 -0.31 -1.02
CA ALA A 73 -10.84 -1.72 -0.68
C ALA A 73 -10.06 -2.52 -1.74
N PHE A 74 -10.17 -2.16 -3.03
CA PHE A 74 -9.52 -2.90 -4.11
C PHE A 74 -8.29 -2.19 -4.69
N LEU A 75 -8.36 -0.90 -4.99
CA LEU A 75 -7.34 -0.27 -5.85
C LEU A 75 -6.15 0.29 -5.07
N VAL A 76 -6.37 1.02 -3.97
CA VAL A 76 -5.31 1.71 -3.22
C VAL A 76 -4.14 0.78 -2.83
N PRO A 77 -4.33 -0.24 -1.98
CA PRO A 77 -3.24 -1.11 -1.56
C PRO A 77 -2.65 -1.92 -2.71
N ALA A 78 -3.47 -2.37 -3.66
CA ALA A 78 -3.02 -3.22 -4.75
C ALA A 78 -2.11 -2.47 -5.72
N TYR A 79 -2.45 -1.23 -6.10
CA TYR A 79 -1.62 -0.40 -6.98
C TYR A 79 -0.36 0.09 -6.27
N LEU A 80 -0.45 0.48 -4.99
CA LEU A 80 0.75 0.86 -4.23
C LEU A 80 1.72 -0.33 -4.07
N GLY A 81 1.20 -1.54 -3.81
CA GLY A 81 1.98 -2.78 -3.80
C GLY A 81 2.57 -3.13 -5.16
N ALA A 82 1.83 -2.94 -6.25
CA ALA A 82 2.31 -3.16 -7.62
C ALA A 82 3.46 -2.22 -7.98
N GLY A 83 3.39 -0.94 -7.60
CA GLY A 83 4.49 0.01 -7.78
C GLY A 83 5.78 -0.45 -7.06
N THR A 84 5.64 -1.04 -5.87
CA THR A 84 6.76 -1.62 -5.13
C THR A 84 7.37 -2.83 -5.85
N LEU A 85 6.55 -3.66 -6.50
CA LEU A 85 7.05 -4.74 -7.34
C LEU A 85 7.79 -4.23 -8.59
N TYR A 86 7.31 -3.13 -9.20
CA TYR A 86 8.03 -2.46 -10.29
C TYR A 86 9.37 -1.90 -9.84
N LEU A 87 9.44 -1.29 -8.65
CA LEU A 87 10.69 -0.80 -8.06
C LEU A 87 11.69 -1.95 -7.87
N LEU A 88 11.22 -3.08 -7.35
CA LEU A 88 12.05 -4.24 -7.02
C LEU A 88 12.12 -5.28 -8.15
N SER A 89 11.78 -4.90 -9.38
CA SER A 89 11.67 -5.79 -10.55
C SER A 89 12.96 -6.53 -10.94
N LYS A 90 14.13 -6.05 -10.52
CA LYS A 90 15.42 -6.73 -10.74
C LYS A 90 15.74 -7.79 -9.67
N THR A 91 14.98 -7.80 -8.58
CA THR A 91 15.18 -8.70 -7.44
C THR A 91 14.28 -9.94 -7.53
N ARG A 92 14.41 -10.85 -6.57
CA ARG A 92 13.52 -12.01 -6.41
C ARG A 92 12.28 -11.69 -5.56
N PHE A 93 11.96 -10.42 -5.35
CA PHE A 93 10.84 -9.98 -4.52
C PHE A 93 9.48 -10.48 -5.01
N GLY A 94 9.34 -10.81 -6.29
CA GLY A 94 8.11 -11.39 -6.84
C GLY A 94 7.70 -12.73 -6.23
N TYR A 95 8.62 -13.52 -5.66
CA TYR A 95 8.21 -14.69 -4.87
C TYR A 95 7.45 -14.29 -3.60
N PHE A 96 7.86 -13.20 -2.96
CA PHE A 96 7.16 -12.67 -1.79
C PHE A 96 5.80 -12.07 -2.20
N VAL A 97 5.73 -11.38 -3.35
CA VAL A 97 4.44 -10.88 -3.86
C VAL A 97 3.51 -12.03 -4.24
N ALA A 98 4.01 -13.08 -4.90
CA ALA A 98 3.24 -14.29 -5.17
C ALA A 98 2.70 -14.92 -3.88
N PHE A 99 3.55 -15.07 -2.85
CA PHE A 99 3.14 -15.53 -1.53
C PHE A 99 2.06 -14.62 -0.92
N SER A 100 2.21 -13.29 -1.00
CA SER A 100 1.25 -12.32 -0.46
C SER A 100 -0.11 -12.40 -1.15
N ILE A 101 -0.13 -12.58 -2.47
CA ILE A 101 -1.35 -12.77 -3.26
C ILE A 101 -2.04 -14.08 -2.86
N ALA A 102 -1.29 -15.19 -2.79
CA ALA A 102 -1.82 -16.48 -2.36
C ALA A 102 -2.40 -16.43 -0.95
N LEU A 103 -1.68 -15.78 -0.02
CA LEU A 103 -2.13 -15.57 1.36
C LEU A 103 -3.39 -14.71 1.42
N GLY A 104 -3.47 -13.65 0.60
CA GLY A 104 -4.69 -12.85 0.44
C GLY A 104 -5.89 -13.68 -0.03
N GLY A 105 -5.67 -14.62 -0.97
CA GLY A 105 -6.68 -15.61 -1.38
C GLY A 105 -7.12 -16.54 -0.25
N LEU A 106 -6.17 -17.00 0.58
CA LEU A 106 -6.47 -17.83 1.75
C LEU A 106 -7.27 -17.05 2.79
N PHE A 107 -6.92 -15.79 3.05
CA PHE A 107 -7.69 -14.91 3.93
C PHE A 107 -9.09 -14.64 3.39
N SER A 108 -9.26 -14.51 2.07
CA SER A 108 -10.58 -14.41 1.44
C SER A 108 -11.43 -15.64 1.75
N LEU A 109 -10.89 -16.85 1.57
CA LEU A 109 -11.60 -18.09 1.88
C LEU A 109 -11.93 -18.20 3.38
N ALA A 110 -10.96 -17.89 4.25
CA ALA A 110 -11.14 -17.90 5.70
C ALA A 110 -12.18 -16.88 6.19
N ALA A 111 -12.41 -15.80 5.44
CA ALA A 111 -13.43 -14.81 5.76
C ALA A 111 -14.86 -15.24 5.35
N THR A 112 -15.02 -16.28 4.52
CA THR A 112 -16.35 -16.70 4.04
C THR A 112 -17.38 -17.05 5.12
N PRO A 113 -17.04 -17.68 6.27
CA PRO A 113 -18.02 -17.98 7.31
C PRO A 113 -18.66 -16.73 7.92
N LYS A 114 -17.98 -15.58 7.84
CA LYS A 114 -18.49 -14.29 8.32
C LYS A 114 -19.53 -13.67 7.38
N TYR A 115 -19.54 -14.09 6.11
CA TYR A 115 -20.38 -13.51 5.07
C TYR A 115 -21.21 -14.62 4.40
N PRO A 116 -22.43 -14.90 4.91
CA PRO A 116 -23.29 -15.93 4.34
C PRO A 116 -23.49 -15.77 2.83
N GLY A 117 -23.48 -16.89 2.10
CA GLY A 117 -23.59 -16.91 0.64
C GLY A 117 -22.32 -16.53 -0.13
N SER A 118 -21.18 -16.31 0.55
CA SER A 118 -19.91 -15.94 -0.10
C SER A 118 -18.97 -17.10 -0.42
N SER A 119 -19.30 -18.34 -0.06
CA SER A 119 -18.40 -19.50 -0.16
C SER A 119 -17.85 -19.74 -1.57
N THR A 120 -18.73 -19.72 -2.59
CA THR A 120 -18.33 -19.86 -4.00
C THR A 120 -17.38 -18.74 -4.42
N ALA A 121 -17.70 -17.50 -4.05
CA ALA A 121 -16.84 -16.36 -4.36
C ALA A 121 -15.48 -16.46 -3.66
N GLY A 122 -15.43 -16.93 -2.41
CA GLY A 122 -14.19 -17.16 -1.68
C GLY A 122 -13.31 -18.22 -2.33
N LEU A 123 -13.89 -19.35 -2.76
CA LEU A 123 -13.17 -20.41 -3.49
C LEU A 123 -12.64 -19.93 -4.84
N LEU A 124 -13.47 -19.23 -5.63
CA LEU A 124 -13.05 -18.65 -6.90
C LEU A 124 -11.95 -17.61 -6.72
N THR A 125 -12.09 -16.76 -5.69
CA THR A 125 -11.08 -15.75 -5.34
C THR A 125 -9.75 -16.41 -4.97
N LEU A 126 -9.77 -17.49 -4.19
CA LEU A 126 -8.56 -18.27 -3.88
C LEU A 126 -7.96 -18.88 -5.15
N ALA A 127 -8.76 -19.51 -6.01
CA ALA A 127 -8.27 -20.12 -7.25
C ALA A 127 -7.58 -19.08 -8.14
N VAL A 128 -8.20 -17.92 -8.36
CA VAL A 128 -7.62 -16.81 -9.14
C VAL A 128 -6.35 -16.27 -8.48
N ALA A 129 -6.35 -16.11 -7.15
CA ALA A 129 -5.17 -15.67 -6.41
C ALA A 129 -4.00 -16.66 -6.54
N LEU A 130 -4.25 -17.97 -6.47
CA LEU A 130 -3.24 -19.00 -6.67
C LEU A 130 -2.70 -19.02 -8.10
N LEU A 131 -3.57 -18.83 -9.10
CA LEU A 131 -3.14 -18.70 -10.50
C LEU A 131 -2.26 -17.47 -10.71
N ALA A 132 -2.66 -16.31 -10.18
CA ALA A 132 -1.87 -15.09 -10.23
C ALA A 132 -0.52 -15.25 -9.51
N ALA A 133 -0.53 -15.85 -8.31
CA ALA A 133 0.68 -16.14 -7.55
C ALA A 133 1.63 -17.07 -8.31
N ALA A 134 1.11 -18.16 -8.88
CA ALA A 134 1.90 -19.08 -9.69
C ALA A 134 2.51 -18.38 -10.90
N ALA A 135 1.71 -17.59 -11.63
CA ALA A 135 2.19 -16.83 -12.79
C ALA A 135 3.30 -15.83 -12.42
N VAL A 136 3.15 -15.09 -11.32
CA VAL A 136 4.17 -14.15 -10.82
C VAL A 136 5.43 -14.90 -10.37
N ALA A 137 5.30 -16.04 -9.69
CA ALA A 137 6.44 -16.86 -9.26
C ALA A 137 7.19 -17.49 -10.45
N ILE A 138 6.47 -17.97 -11.46
CA ILE A 138 7.03 -18.48 -12.71
C ILE A 138 7.77 -17.35 -13.44
N ALA A 139 7.14 -16.18 -13.60
CA ALA A 139 7.78 -15.01 -14.19
C ALA A 139 9.04 -14.61 -13.41
N THR A 140 9.00 -14.62 -12.08
CA THR A 140 10.17 -14.33 -11.22
C THR A 140 11.31 -15.31 -11.45
N THR A 141 11.01 -16.59 -11.69
CA THR A 141 11.99 -17.64 -12.00
C THR A 141 12.60 -17.48 -13.38
N LEU A 142 11.74 -17.32 -14.40
CA LEU A 142 12.16 -17.32 -15.80
C LEU A 142 12.76 -15.97 -16.22
N ARG A 143 12.08 -14.87 -15.89
CA ARG A 143 12.38 -13.52 -16.36
C ARG A 143 11.93 -12.47 -15.33
N ARG A 144 12.83 -12.11 -14.41
CA ARG A 144 12.54 -11.18 -13.30
C ARG A 144 11.97 -9.84 -13.76
N ASP A 145 12.37 -9.35 -14.92
CA ASP A 145 11.83 -8.13 -15.54
C ASP A 145 10.31 -8.21 -15.82
N LEU A 146 9.75 -9.40 -16.02
CA LEU A 146 8.34 -9.61 -16.33
C LEU A 146 7.45 -9.74 -15.09
N GLN A 147 8.00 -10.00 -13.90
CA GLN A 147 7.21 -10.29 -12.70
C GLN A 147 6.18 -9.19 -12.38
N ALA A 148 6.58 -7.92 -12.54
CA ALA A 148 5.72 -6.77 -12.30
C ALA A 148 4.63 -6.61 -13.36
N HIS A 149 4.97 -6.87 -14.64
CA HIS A 149 4.02 -6.81 -15.75
C HIS A 149 2.95 -7.91 -15.64
N VAL A 150 3.34 -9.12 -15.24
CA VAL A 150 2.41 -10.22 -15.00
C VAL A 150 1.48 -9.87 -13.85
N ALA A 151 2.00 -9.41 -12.71
CA ALA A 151 1.17 -8.97 -11.58
C ALA A 151 0.21 -7.83 -11.99
N MET A 152 0.70 -6.86 -12.77
CA MET A 152 -0.11 -5.75 -13.27
C MET A 152 -1.22 -6.21 -14.20
N ALA A 153 -0.97 -7.19 -15.09
CA ALA A 153 -1.99 -7.75 -15.97
C ALA A 153 -3.13 -8.39 -15.18
N PHE A 154 -2.81 -9.22 -14.17
CA PHE A 154 -3.82 -9.76 -13.26
C PHE A 154 -4.56 -8.67 -12.48
N LEU A 155 -3.85 -7.63 -12.03
CA LEU A 155 -4.44 -6.51 -11.31
C LEU A 155 -5.41 -5.69 -12.19
N VAL A 156 -5.08 -5.42 -13.45
CA VAL A 156 -5.98 -4.73 -14.40
C VAL A 156 -7.22 -5.56 -14.67
N VAL A 157 -7.06 -6.84 -15.02
CA VAL A 157 -8.20 -7.73 -15.28
C VAL A 157 -9.07 -7.85 -14.02
N GLY A 158 -8.46 -8.05 -12.86
CA GLY A 158 -9.15 -8.08 -11.58
C GLY A 158 -9.90 -6.79 -11.30
N THR A 159 -9.29 -5.63 -11.56
CA THR A 159 -9.93 -4.30 -11.42
C THR A 159 -11.19 -4.20 -12.28
N LEU A 160 -11.14 -4.64 -13.54
CA LEU A 160 -12.30 -4.61 -14.44
C LEU A 160 -13.41 -5.54 -13.95
N VAL A 161 -13.07 -6.76 -13.53
CA VAL A 161 -14.03 -7.74 -13.01
C VAL A 161 -14.72 -7.22 -11.74
N VAL A 162 -13.95 -6.73 -10.76
CA VAL A 162 -14.54 -6.24 -9.51
C VAL A 162 -15.31 -4.94 -9.70
N ALA A 163 -14.91 -4.07 -10.64
CA ALA A 163 -15.69 -2.90 -11.02
C ALA A 163 -17.04 -3.30 -11.60
N LEU A 164 -17.08 -4.27 -12.52
CA LEU A 164 -18.33 -4.78 -13.10
C LEU A 164 -19.22 -5.40 -12.02
N LEU A 165 -18.68 -6.33 -11.23
CA LEU A 165 -19.40 -6.99 -10.14
C LEU A 165 -19.98 -5.97 -9.17
N LEU A 166 -19.17 -4.97 -8.80
CA LEU A 166 -19.59 -3.91 -7.91
C LEU A 166 -20.73 -3.13 -8.54
N MET A 167 -20.59 -2.61 -9.76
CA MET A 167 -21.63 -1.80 -10.41
C MET A 167 -22.98 -2.52 -10.55
N THR A 168 -22.96 -3.84 -10.76
CA THR A 168 -24.20 -4.64 -10.87
C THR A 168 -24.75 -5.13 -9.53
N ALA A 169 -23.98 -5.02 -8.45
CA ALA A 169 -24.39 -5.52 -7.14
C ALA A 169 -25.54 -4.68 -6.57
N HIS A 170 -26.57 -5.36 -6.06
CA HIS A 170 -27.59 -4.68 -5.26
C HIS A 170 -26.98 -4.26 -3.92
N VAL A 171 -27.07 -2.96 -3.62
CA VAL A 171 -26.57 -2.38 -2.37
C VAL A 171 -27.74 -2.26 -1.41
N SER A 172 -27.66 -2.94 -0.27
CA SER A 172 -28.69 -2.92 0.77
C SER A 172 -28.06 -2.93 2.15
N GLY A 173 -28.59 -2.10 3.06
CA GLY A 173 -28.07 -1.95 4.43
C GLY A 173 -27.39 -0.60 4.67
N SER A 174 -26.79 -0.46 5.85
CA SER A 174 -26.16 0.79 6.26
C SER A 174 -24.81 1.00 5.56
N TYR A 175 -24.57 2.23 5.11
CA TYR A 175 -23.28 2.64 4.56
C TYR A 175 -22.23 2.90 5.64
N VAL A 176 -22.69 3.26 6.84
CA VAL A 176 -21.84 3.64 7.97
C VAL A 176 -22.17 2.82 9.22
N ASP A 177 -21.18 2.68 10.09
CA ASP A 177 -21.36 2.22 11.46
C ASP A 177 -22.28 3.19 12.22
N PRO A 178 -23.37 2.73 12.86
CA PRO A 178 -24.29 3.62 13.58
C PRO A 178 -23.66 4.38 14.76
N ALA A 179 -22.66 3.79 15.41
CA ALA A 179 -22.00 4.40 16.57
C ALA A 179 -20.93 5.39 16.11
N THR A 180 -20.02 4.98 15.23
CA THR A 180 -18.86 5.80 14.86
C THR A 180 -19.09 6.65 13.62
N HIS A 181 -20.12 6.37 12.82
CA HIS A 181 -20.39 7.03 11.52
C HIS A 181 -19.26 6.88 10.49
N VAL A 182 -18.40 5.87 10.67
CA VAL A 182 -17.33 5.50 9.74
C VAL A 182 -17.90 4.55 8.68
N PRO A 183 -17.48 4.64 7.41
CA PRO A 183 -17.99 3.74 6.38
C PRO A 183 -17.61 2.28 6.63
N VAL A 184 -18.58 1.42 6.37
CA VAL A 184 -18.48 -0.03 6.53
C VAL A 184 -18.94 -0.71 5.25
N ALA A 185 -18.38 -1.88 4.94
CA ALA A 185 -18.78 -2.65 3.76
C ALA A 185 -20.15 -3.35 3.91
N ALA A 186 -20.93 -3.02 4.96
CA ALA A 186 -22.16 -3.70 5.33
C ALA A 186 -23.28 -3.58 4.27
N GLY A 187 -23.21 -2.56 3.41
CA GLY A 187 -24.13 -2.36 2.29
C GLY A 187 -23.89 -3.29 1.09
N PHE A 188 -22.69 -3.88 0.97
CA PHE A 188 -22.34 -4.75 -0.16
C PHE A 188 -22.61 -6.23 0.13
N PRO A 189 -22.98 -7.04 -0.87
CA PRO A 189 -23.12 -8.47 -0.69
C PRO A 189 -21.80 -9.16 -0.30
N GLY A 190 -21.92 -10.30 0.39
CA GLY A 190 -20.79 -11.02 0.96
C GLY A 190 -19.70 -11.41 -0.05
N TYR A 191 -20.08 -11.70 -1.31
CA TYR A 191 -19.12 -12.05 -2.35
C TYR A 191 -18.14 -10.90 -2.66
N LEU A 192 -18.58 -9.64 -2.71
CA LEU A 192 -17.67 -8.50 -2.90
C LEU A 192 -16.73 -8.32 -1.71
N ARG A 193 -17.24 -8.58 -0.50
CA ARG A 193 -16.45 -8.44 0.74
C ARG A 193 -15.25 -9.38 0.76
N VAL A 194 -15.47 -10.65 0.42
CA VAL A 194 -14.38 -11.64 0.37
C VAL A 194 -13.44 -11.36 -0.80
N THR A 195 -13.94 -11.00 -1.99
CA THR A 195 -13.11 -10.72 -3.16
C THR A 195 -12.21 -9.48 -2.99
N SER A 196 -12.55 -8.54 -2.11
CA SER A 196 -11.66 -7.40 -1.78
C SER A 196 -10.39 -7.80 -1.03
N VAL A 197 -10.39 -8.95 -0.33
CA VAL A 197 -9.34 -9.31 0.62
C VAL A 197 -7.97 -9.49 -0.05
N PRO A 198 -7.81 -10.18 -1.20
CA PRO A 198 -6.50 -10.36 -1.81
C PRO A 198 -5.91 -9.06 -2.37
N PHE A 199 -6.74 -8.16 -2.87
CA PHE A 199 -6.29 -6.83 -3.33
C PHE A 199 -5.71 -6.04 -2.16
N ASN A 200 -6.45 -6.02 -1.04
CA ASN A 200 -6.08 -5.27 0.14
C ASN A 200 -4.89 -5.88 0.89
N ALA A 201 -5.01 -7.14 1.30
CA ALA A 201 -3.98 -7.83 2.05
C ALA A 201 -2.74 -8.10 1.19
N GLY A 202 -2.90 -8.59 -0.03
CA GLY A 202 -1.79 -8.89 -0.93
C GLY A 202 -1.00 -7.62 -1.30
N GLY A 203 -1.70 -6.55 -1.68
CA GLY A 203 -1.08 -5.26 -1.99
C GLY A 203 -0.43 -4.59 -0.79
N GLY A 204 -1.12 -4.57 0.36
CA GLY A 204 -0.62 -4.01 1.61
C GLY A 204 0.63 -4.73 2.12
N LEU A 205 0.64 -6.07 2.11
CA LEU A 205 1.82 -6.86 2.47
C LEU A 205 2.99 -6.58 1.52
N ALA A 206 2.74 -6.53 0.20
CA ALA A 206 3.78 -6.20 -0.77
C ALA A 206 4.39 -4.81 -0.53
N LEU A 207 3.57 -3.81 -0.18
CA LEU A 207 4.04 -2.46 0.14
C LEU A 207 4.87 -2.43 1.43
N VAL A 208 4.35 -2.96 2.54
CA VAL A 208 5.02 -2.98 3.85
C VAL A 208 6.36 -3.71 3.76
N PHE A 209 6.35 -4.94 3.25
CA PHE A 209 7.55 -5.76 3.22
C PHE A 209 8.53 -5.34 2.13
N GLY A 210 8.07 -4.72 1.03
CA GLY A 210 8.98 -4.13 0.05
C GLY A 210 9.72 -2.91 0.60
N ALA A 211 9.05 -2.12 1.45
CA ALA A 211 9.68 -1.02 2.18
C ALA A 211 10.69 -1.56 3.23
N LEU A 212 10.33 -2.57 4.01
CA LEU A 212 11.26 -3.23 4.95
C LEU A 212 12.47 -3.89 4.24
N TYR A 213 12.22 -4.53 3.10
CA TYR A 213 13.27 -5.10 2.26
C TYR A 213 14.23 -4.02 1.75
N SER A 214 13.70 -2.86 1.37
CA SER A 214 14.51 -1.71 0.97
C SER A 214 15.34 -1.18 2.15
N ALA A 215 14.76 -1.04 3.34
CA ALA A 215 15.49 -0.65 4.55
C ALA A 215 16.67 -1.60 4.84
N TYR A 216 16.43 -2.91 4.73
CA TYR A 216 17.46 -3.95 4.92
C TYR A 216 18.65 -3.81 3.97
N ILE A 217 18.40 -3.42 2.71
CA ILE A 217 19.45 -3.30 1.70
C ILE A 217 20.43 -2.18 2.05
N TYR A 218 19.90 -1.05 2.54
CA TYR A 218 20.66 0.18 2.77
C TYR A 218 21.23 0.33 4.20
N MET A 219 20.76 -0.46 5.17
CA MET A 219 21.28 -0.38 6.54
C MET A 219 22.60 -1.17 6.73
N PRO A 220 23.42 -0.83 7.74
CA PRO A 220 24.63 -1.58 8.09
C PRO A 220 24.30 -3.05 8.37
N LYS A 221 24.93 -3.98 7.63
CA LYS A 221 24.54 -5.39 7.65
C LYS A 221 25.28 -6.16 8.74
N ARG A 222 24.52 -6.80 9.64
CA ARG A 222 25.02 -7.83 10.56
C ARG A 222 24.47 -9.20 10.17
N ARG A 223 25.35 -10.08 9.70
CA ARG A 223 25.00 -11.45 9.32
C ARG A 223 25.13 -12.37 10.53
N ALA A 224 24.10 -12.43 11.37
CA ALA A 224 24.04 -13.34 12.51
C ALA A 224 23.91 -14.81 12.07
N VAL A 225 23.27 -15.06 10.93
CA VAL A 225 23.09 -16.41 10.37
C VAL A 225 23.39 -16.47 8.88
N ALA A 226 23.75 -17.67 8.41
CA ALA A 226 24.14 -17.93 7.03
C ALA A 226 22.97 -17.77 6.05
N ALA A 227 23.23 -17.17 4.89
CA ALA A 227 22.22 -16.90 3.86
C ALA A 227 21.51 -18.16 3.32
N ARG A 228 22.14 -19.34 3.46
CA ARG A 228 21.54 -20.64 3.08
C ARG A 228 20.24 -20.99 3.82
N LEU A 229 19.99 -20.37 4.98
CA LEU A 229 18.73 -20.54 5.72
C LEU A 229 17.56 -19.73 5.13
N GLY A 230 17.76 -19.09 3.97
CA GLY A 230 16.69 -18.46 3.20
C GLY A 230 15.96 -17.36 3.96
N VAL A 231 14.63 -17.47 4.05
CA VAL A 231 13.76 -16.47 4.71
C VAL A 231 14.14 -16.29 6.18
N ILE A 232 14.49 -17.36 6.90
CA ILE A 232 14.93 -17.28 8.30
C ILE A 232 16.17 -16.39 8.39
N ALA A 233 17.11 -16.51 7.45
CA ALA A 233 18.28 -15.64 7.42
C ALA A 233 17.93 -14.18 7.17
N ILE A 234 16.97 -13.89 6.28
CA ILE A 234 16.53 -12.52 6.01
C ILE A 234 15.96 -11.90 7.29
N VAL A 235 15.05 -12.59 7.97
CA VAL A 235 14.39 -12.10 9.19
C VAL A 235 15.41 -11.90 10.32
N VAL A 236 16.20 -12.93 10.62
CA VAL A 236 17.17 -12.86 11.73
C VAL A 236 18.24 -11.81 11.46
N ASN A 237 18.79 -11.75 10.25
CA ASN A 237 19.80 -10.74 9.90
C ASN A 237 19.23 -9.32 9.85
N PHE A 238 17.94 -9.15 9.50
CA PHE A 238 17.26 -7.86 9.59
C PHE A 238 17.28 -7.34 11.02
N PHE A 239 16.75 -8.11 11.98
CA PHE A 239 16.73 -7.69 13.39
C PHE A 239 18.13 -7.54 13.98
N ALA A 240 19.07 -8.41 13.61
CA ALA A 240 20.47 -8.31 14.05
C ALA A 240 21.16 -7.02 13.56
N SER A 241 20.70 -6.44 12.45
CA SER A 241 21.26 -5.23 11.85
C SER A 241 20.67 -3.94 12.45
N LEU A 242 19.53 -4.00 13.15
CA LEU A 242 18.87 -2.81 13.71
C LEU A 242 19.72 -2.03 14.73
N PRO A 243 20.44 -2.66 15.69
CA PRO A 243 21.27 -1.90 16.63
C PRO A 243 22.34 -1.08 15.92
N GLY A 244 22.98 -1.65 14.88
CA GLY A 244 23.97 -0.95 14.05
C GLY A 244 23.34 0.17 13.21
N ALA A 245 22.10 -0.02 12.75
CA ALA A 245 21.36 1.04 12.07
C ALA A 245 21.01 2.20 13.02
N VAL A 246 20.62 1.91 14.26
CA VAL A 246 20.32 2.93 15.28
C VAL A 246 21.57 3.72 15.64
N THR A 247 22.71 3.06 15.88
CA THR A 247 23.96 3.78 16.16
C THR A 247 24.41 4.63 14.99
N ALA A 248 24.27 4.14 13.75
CA ALA A 248 24.55 4.92 12.55
C ALA A 248 23.59 6.11 12.37
N LEU A 249 22.31 5.96 12.74
CA LEU A 249 21.31 7.03 12.70
C LEU A 249 21.68 8.14 13.67
N VAL A 250 21.98 7.79 14.93
CA VAL A 250 22.39 8.74 15.97
C VAL A 250 23.68 9.45 15.59
N ALA A 251 24.60 8.74 14.93
CA ALA A 251 25.86 9.32 14.45
C ALA A 251 25.72 10.16 13.16
N GLY A 252 24.52 10.28 12.57
CA GLY A 252 24.32 11.00 11.30
C GLY A 252 24.96 10.33 10.08
N LYS A 253 25.32 9.04 10.17
CA LYS A 253 26.02 8.26 9.13
C LYS A 253 25.12 7.29 8.38
N LEU A 254 23.84 7.18 8.77
CA LEU A 254 22.90 6.26 8.14
C LEU A 254 22.39 6.83 6.83
N ASN A 255 22.34 5.98 5.80
CA ASN A 255 21.73 6.32 4.52
C ASN A 255 20.27 6.75 4.71
N SER A 256 19.89 7.91 4.17
CA SER A 256 18.55 8.50 4.35
C SER A 256 17.41 7.59 3.89
N ARG A 257 17.68 6.64 2.97
CA ARG A 257 16.69 5.67 2.50
C ARG A 257 16.23 4.73 3.60
N VAL A 258 17.06 4.46 4.62
CA VAL A 258 16.69 3.55 5.71
C VAL A 258 15.56 4.13 6.56
N PRO A 259 15.68 5.32 7.19
CA PRO A 259 14.58 5.89 7.95
C PRO A 259 13.37 6.20 7.05
N ALA A 260 13.59 6.65 5.81
CA ALA A 260 12.52 6.87 4.83
C ALA A 260 11.67 5.62 4.57
N THR A 261 12.31 4.49 4.29
CA THR A 261 11.60 3.24 4.00
C THR A 261 11.00 2.58 5.24
N ILE A 262 11.57 2.79 6.43
CA ILE A 262 10.94 2.40 7.70
C ILE A 262 9.65 3.21 7.94
N LEU A 263 9.67 4.53 7.72
CA LEU A 263 8.48 5.38 7.82
C LEU A 263 7.39 4.94 6.83
N ILE A 264 7.76 4.62 5.59
CA ILE A 264 6.82 4.08 4.59
C ILE A 264 6.26 2.73 5.04
N ALA A 265 7.07 1.84 5.60
CA ALA A 265 6.62 0.54 6.10
C ALA A 265 5.61 0.70 7.25
N LEU A 266 5.90 1.57 8.22
CA LEU A 266 4.98 1.88 9.32
C LEU A 266 3.70 2.54 8.79
N GLY A 267 3.84 3.51 7.89
CA GLY A 267 2.73 4.21 7.29
C GLY A 267 1.81 3.33 6.43
N ALA A 268 2.34 2.26 5.84
CA ALA A 268 1.54 1.25 5.14
C ALA A 268 0.90 0.22 6.10
N LEU A 269 1.55 -0.08 7.24
CA LEU A 269 1.07 -1.04 8.22
C LEU A 269 -0.14 -0.52 9.00
N ILE A 270 -0.12 0.74 9.43
CA ILE A 270 -1.19 1.35 10.23
C ILE A 270 -2.58 1.27 9.55
N PRO A 271 -2.77 1.73 8.29
CA PRO A 271 -4.05 1.60 7.59
C PRO A 271 -4.39 0.12 7.32
N GLY A 272 -3.39 -0.74 7.09
CA GLY A 272 -3.62 -2.18 6.95
C GLY A 272 -4.24 -2.81 8.21
N VAL A 273 -3.76 -2.43 9.39
CA VAL A 273 -4.29 -2.89 10.69
C VAL A 273 -5.67 -2.29 10.95
N THR A 274 -5.82 -0.97 10.81
CA THR A 274 -7.09 -0.28 11.11
C THR A 274 -8.21 -0.66 10.12
N SER A 275 -7.89 -0.87 8.83
CA SER A 275 -8.82 -1.44 7.85
C SER A 275 -9.23 -2.87 8.20
N SER A 276 -8.29 -3.70 8.68
CA SER A 276 -8.61 -5.05 9.14
C SER A 276 -9.51 -5.03 10.37
N LEU A 277 -9.25 -4.14 11.33
CA LEU A 277 -10.08 -3.91 12.51
C LEU A 277 -11.50 -3.46 12.15
N ASN A 278 -11.66 -2.60 11.14
CA ASN A 278 -12.97 -2.19 10.61
C ASN A 278 -13.79 -3.41 10.17
N ARG A 279 -13.16 -4.39 9.49
CA ARG A 279 -13.85 -5.65 9.13
C ARG A 279 -14.35 -6.41 10.35
N PHE A 280 -13.72 -6.28 11.52
CA PHE A 280 -14.15 -6.89 12.80
C PHE A 280 -15.09 -6.01 13.63
N GLY A 281 -15.56 -4.88 13.10
CA GLY A 281 -16.48 -3.96 13.78
C GLY A 281 -15.78 -2.93 14.67
N VAL A 282 -14.44 -2.91 14.70
CA VAL A 282 -13.67 -1.88 15.41
C VAL A 282 -13.39 -0.73 14.43
N THR A 283 -14.29 0.24 14.41
CA THR A 283 -14.34 1.30 13.37
C THR A 283 -13.75 2.64 13.80
N TRP A 284 -13.60 2.89 15.12
CA TRP A 284 -13.20 4.19 15.67
C TRP A 284 -11.81 4.69 15.20
N SER A 285 -10.90 3.78 14.87
CA SER A 285 -9.51 4.11 14.51
C SER A 285 -9.29 4.25 13.00
N PHE A 286 -10.32 4.04 12.18
CA PHE A 286 -10.20 3.93 10.73
C PHE A 286 -9.62 5.20 10.09
N PHE A 287 -10.28 6.35 10.23
CA PHE A 287 -9.81 7.61 9.64
C PHE A 287 -8.48 8.11 10.22
N LEU A 288 -8.26 7.90 11.53
CA LEU A 288 -7.02 8.27 12.18
C LEU A 288 -5.85 7.43 11.64
N GLY A 289 -6.06 6.11 11.52
CA GLY A 289 -5.07 5.20 10.98
C GLY A 289 -4.75 5.47 9.51
N GLU A 290 -5.78 5.81 8.73
CA GLU A 290 -5.63 6.23 7.34
C GLU A 290 -4.73 7.48 7.24
N PHE A 291 -5.14 8.58 7.90
CA PHE A 291 -4.41 9.84 7.85
C PHE A 291 -2.97 9.72 8.37
N LEU A 292 -2.79 9.10 9.54
CA LEU A 292 -1.46 8.90 10.12
C LEU A 292 -0.59 8.00 9.22
N GLY A 293 -1.18 6.97 8.64
CA GLY A 293 -0.52 6.09 7.68
C GLY A 293 0.02 6.86 6.48
N LEU A 294 -0.87 7.61 5.81
CA LEU A 294 -0.51 8.42 4.65
C LEU A 294 0.54 9.49 5.00
N LEU A 295 0.39 10.14 6.15
CA LEU A 295 1.35 11.13 6.64
C LEU A 295 2.74 10.53 6.81
N LEU A 296 2.86 9.34 7.41
CA LEU A 296 4.15 8.67 7.57
C LEU A 296 4.74 8.24 6.21
N ILE A 297 3.93 7.75 5.27
CA ILE A 297 4.41 7.45 3.91
C ILE A 297 4.92 8.73 3.25
N PHE A 298 4.18 9.83 3.36
CA PHE A 298 4.56 11.12 2.79
C PHE A 298 5.86 11.65 3.40
N VAL A 299 5.97 11.69 4.74
CA VAL A 299 7.21 12.11 5.41
C VAL A 299 8.38 11.19 5.04
N GLY A 300 8.16 9.87 4.96
CA GLY A 300 9.16 8.93 4.50
C GLY A 300 9.63 9.22 3.07
N PHE A 301 8.71 9.54 2.17
CA PHE A 301 9.04 10.00 0.82
C PHE A 301 9.86 11.29 0.84
N LEU A 302 9.50 12.26 1.69
CA LEU A 302 10.23 13.53 1.77
C LEU A 302 11.67 13.38 2.31
N VAL A 303 11.90 12.40 3.20
CA VAL A 303 13.20 12.11 3.79
C VAL A 303 14.16 11.41 2.81
N SER A 304 13.64 10.76 1.76
CA SER A 304 14.49 10.09 0.76
C SER A 304 15.25 11.13 -0.08
N GLU A 305 16.57 11.26 0.12
CA GLU A 305 17.43 12.32 -0.45
C GLU A 305 17.46 12.39 -1.99
N GLU A 306 17.00 11.36 -2.70
CA GLU A 306 16.85 11.41 -4.17
C GLU A 306 15.72 12.33 -4.66
N VAL A 307 14.86 12.80 -3.73
CA VAL A 307 13.62 13.54 -4.01
C VAL A 307 13.82 15.06 -3.93
N PHE A 308 14.74 15.59 -3.12
CA PHE A 308 14.90 17.05 -2.98
C PHE A 308 16.33 17.56 -3.02
N ARG A 309 16.73 17.92 -4.24
CA ARG A 309 17.41 19.21 -4.43
C ARG A 309 16.39 20.34 -4.66
N ASN A 310 15.25 20.05 -5.30
CA ASN A 310 14.17 21.01 -5.60
C ASN A 310 12.77 20.32 -5.59
N VAL A 311 11.81 20.78 -4.79
CA VAL A 311 10.37 20.55 -5.01
C VAL A 311 9.96 21.40 -6.21
N ARG A 312 9.47 20.78 -7.28
CA ARG A 312 8.96 21.50 -8.46
C ARG A 312 7.55 21.01 -8.82
N LEU A 313 6.69 21.94 -9.22
CA LEU A 313 5.39 21.68 -9.86
C LEU A 313 5.27 22.67 -11.02
N GLY A 314 5.86 22.35 -12.18
CA GLY A 314 6.03 23.29 -13.30
C GLY A 314 7.04 24.43 -13.04
N VAL A 315 7.14 24.91 -11.80
CA VAL A 315 8.12 25.87 -11.28
C VAL A 315 8.75 25.33 -9.98
N THR A 316 9.92 25.84 -9.57
CA THR A 316 10.54 25.45 -8.29
C THR A 316 9.79 26.08 -7.13
N LEU A 317 9.16 25.25 -6.30
CA LEU A 317 8.43 25.68 -5.11
C LEU A 317 9.32 25.75 -3.88
N TRP A 318 10.31 24.87 -3.78
CA TRP A 318 11.23 24.82 -2.63
C TRP A 318 12.55 24.16 -3.02
N SER A 319 13.67 24.62 -2.50
CA SER A 319 14.99 24.02 -2.71
C SER A 319 15.70 23.81 -1.38
N ARG A 320 16.23 22.62 -1.13
CA ARG A 320 17.05 22.35 0.06
C ARG A 320 18.49 22.79 -0.23
N ALA A 321 19.05 23.64 0.63
CA ALA A 321 20.46 24.00 0.55
C ALA A 321 21.32 22.73 0.63
N PRO A 322 22.44 22.64 -0.13
CA PRO A 322 23.28 21.46 -0.12
C PRO A 322 23.71 21.14 1.32
N SER A 323 23.37 19.95 1.81
CA SER A 323 24.12 19.40 2.94
C SER A 323 25.56 19.27 2.46
N VAL A 324 26.49 19.84 3.23
CA VAL A 324 27.91 19.65 2.98
C VAL A 324 28.15 18.14 3.07
N SER A 325 28.28 17.50 1.93
CA SER A 325 28.69 16.10 1.85
C SER A 325 30.05 16.01 2.53
N LEU A 326 30.13 15.27 3.63
CA LEU A 326 31.39 14.89 4.28
C LEU A 326 32.28 13.99 3.39
N GLU A 327 31.91 13.79 2.12
CA GLU A 327 32.72 13.11 1.09
C GLU A 327 34.01 13.86 0.69
N ARG A 328 34.32 15.01 1.30
CA ARG A 328 35.59 15.74 1.06
C ARG A 328 36.71 15.45 2.06
N GLU A 329 36.51 14.63 3.08
CA GLU A 329 37.56 14.36 4.09
C GLU A 329 38.21 12.98 4.01
N VAL A 330 37.96 12.19 2.96
CA VAL A 330 38.73 10.95 2.73
C VAL A 330 39.24 10.94 1.29
N GLY A 331 40.26 11.75 1.06
CA GLY A 331 41.26 11.52 0.00
C GLY A 331 42.39 10.66 0.56
#